data_AF-A0A8T7H9N6-F1
#
_entry.id   AF-A0A8T7H9N6-F1
#
_cell.length_a   1.000
_cell.length_b   1.000
_cell.length_c   1.000
_cell.angle_alpha   90.00
_cell.angle_beta   90.00
_cell.angle_gamma   90.00
#
_symmetry.space_group_name_H-M   'P 1'
#
loop_
_entity.id
_entity.type
_entity.pdbx_description
1 polymer ?
#
loop_
_entity_poly.entity_id
_entity_poly.type
_entity_poly.pdbx_seq_one_letter_code
_entity_poly.pdbx_strand_id
1 'polypeptide(L)'
;MKDIKVVMTGDALEAYKKLNEIVGKEISKGITKSDNQIILNSIKQKIEYLKRKPQFGVHISRNKIPKEYVLRYDVNNLWKIDLSKYWRMIYTIKGDEVRIISLILDIFNHNKYNKKFKYRKN
;
A
#
# COMPACT_ATOMS: atom_id res chain seq x y z
N MET A 1 2.94 -17.81 -18.43
CA MET A 1 2.36 -16.74 -17.60
C MET A 1 3.39 -16.35 -16.55
N LYS A 2 3.67 -15.06 -16.32
CA LYS A 2 4.66 -14.64 -15.31
C LYS A 2 4.13 -14.91 -13.90
N ASP A 3 4.99 -15.35 -12.99
CA ASP A 3 4.67 -15.52 -11.57
C ASP A 3 4.49 -14.14 -10.92
N ILE A 4 3.28 -13.80 -10.48
CA ILE A 4 2.97 -12.51 -9.85
C ILE A 4 2.82 -12.70 -8.35
N LYS A 5 3.65 -12.00 -7.57
CA LYS A 5 3.60 -11.99 -6.11
C LYS A 5 3.32 -10.60 -5.58
N VAL A 6 2.54 -10.52 -4.52
CA VAL A 6 2.31 -9.28 -3.77
C VAL A 6 2.89 -9.49 -2.38
N VAL A 7 3.80 -8.62 -1.99
CA VAL A 7 4.54 -8.71 -0.72
C VAL A 7 4.39 -7.40 0.03
N MET A 8 4.07 -7.45 1.32
CA MET A 8 4.13 -6.28 2.20
C MET A 8 5.45 -6.29 2.97
N THR A 9 6.08 -5.13 3.11
CA THR A 9 7.32 -4.97 3.88
C THR A 9 7.28 -3.75 4.79
N GLY A 10 8.18 -3.72 5.77
CA GLY A 10 8.41 -2.60 6.68
C GLY A 10 7.11 -2.00 7.22
N ASP A 11 6.99 -0.68 7.04
CA ASP A 11 5.93 0.17 7.55
C ASP A 11 4.53 -0.29 7.08
N ALA A 12 4.39 -0.79 5.84
CA ALA A 12 3.13 -1.36 5.36
C ALA A 12 2.70 -2.62 6.11
N LEU A 13 3.63 -3.55 6.36
CA LEU A 13 3.33 -4.79 7.06
C LEU A 13 2.86 -4.51 8.49
N GLU A 14 3.53 -3.59 9.17
CA GLU A 14 3.12 -3.16 10.51
C GLU A 14 1.75 -2.49 10.53
N ALA A 15 1.49 -1.57 9.59
CA ALA A 15 0.19 -0.91 9.47
C ALA A 15 -0.93 -1.93 9.22
N TYR A 16 -0.69 -2.90 8.35
CA TYR A 16 -1.63 -3.97 8.04
C TYR A 16 -1.90 -4.87 9.26
N LYS A 17 -0.86 -5.30 9.98
CA LYS A 17 -1.01 -6.11 11.20
C LYS A 17 -1.81 -5.39 12.27
N LYS A 18 -1.48 -4.14 12.57
CA LYS A 18 -2.21 -3.29 13.53
C LYS A 18 -3.68 -3.15 13.14
N LEU A 19 -3.96 -2.90 11.85
CA LEU A 19 -5.33 -2.80 11.36
C LEU A 19 -6.10 -4.12 11.50
N ASN A 20 -5.48 -5.27 11.17
CA ASN A 20 -6.13 -6.57 11.37
C ASN A 20 -6.44 -6.85 12.83
N GLU A 21 -5.52 -6.50 13.76
CA GLU A 21 -5.75 -6.67 15.19
C GLU A 21 -6.95 -5.84 15.67
N ILE A 22 -7.02 -4.56 15.26
CA ILE A 22 -8.16 -3.68 15.57
C ILE A 22 -9.46 -4.27 15.03
N VAL A 23 -9.48 -4.68 13.76
CA VAL A 23 -10.66 -5.28 13.14
C VAL A 23 -11.06 -6.58 13.84
N GLY A 24 -10.11 -7.41 14.25
CA GLY A 24 -10.39 -8.63 15.02
C GLY A 24 -11.10 -8.32 16.35
N LYS A 25 -10.63 -7.29 17.07
CA LYS A 25 -11.26 -6.83 18.32
C LYS A 25 -12.65 -6.21 18.10
N GLU A 26 -12.86 -5.55 16.97
CA GLU A 26 -14.18 -5.03 16.60
C GLU A 26 -15.18 -6.16 16.33
N ILE A 27 -14.77 -7.14 15.53
CA ILE A 27 -15.60 -8.31 15.21
C ILE A 27 -15.94 -9.10 16.47
N SER A 28 -14.97 -9.32 17.38
CA SER A 28 -15.22 -10.02 18.64
C SER A 28 -16.20 -9.28 19.56
N LYS A 29 -16.39 -7.97 19.36
CA LYS A 29 -17.38 -7.14 20.08
C LYS A 29 -18.72 -7.03 19.35
N GLY A 30 -18.92 -7.76 18.25
CA GLY A 30 -20.13 -7.71 17.44
C GLY A 30 -20.24 -6.46 16.55
N ILE A 31 -19.16 -5.69 16.36
CA ILE A 31 -19.15 -4.55 15.44
C ILE A 31 -19.02 -5.10 14.01
N THR A 32 -20.08 -4.93 13.22
CA THR A 32 -20.18 -5.48 11.86
C THR A 32 -19.88 -4.46 10.76
N LYS A 33 -19.74 -3.18 11.12
CA LYS A 33 -19.41 -2.10 10.17
C LYS A 33 -18.63 -1.00 10.86
N SER A 34 -17.35 -0.90 10.55
CA SER A 34 -16.46 0.16 11.01
C SER A 34 -15.62 0.70 9.86
N ASP A 35 -15.05 1.89 10.05
CA ASP A 35 -14.11 2.46 9.08
C ASP A 35 -12.86 1.58 8.94
N ASN A 36 -12.40 0.96 10.03
CA ASN A 36 -11.26 0.03 10.01
C ASN A 36 -11.53 -1.20 9.15
N GLN A 37 -12.72 -1.80 9.27
CA GLN A 37 -13.15 -2.92 8.44
C GLN A 37 -13.25 -2.53 6.97
N ILE A 38 -13.81 -1.35 6.67
CA ILE A 38 -13.90 -0.83 5.30
C ILE A 38 -12.51 -0.62 4.69
N ILE A 39 -11.57 -0.06 5.44
CA ILE A 39 -10.18 0.14 4.99
C ILE A 39 -9.50 -1.22 4.76
N LEU A 40 -9.64 -2.17 5.70
CA LEU A 40 -9.03 -3.50 5.59
C LEU A 40 -9.55 -4.25 4.37
N ASN A 41 -10.86 -4.20 4.12
CA ASN A 41 -11.47 -4.81 2.94
C ASN A 41 -11.00 -4.14 1.66
N SER A 42 -10.83 -2.82 1.66
CA SER A 42 -10.24 -2.09 0.53
C SER A 42 -8.82 -2.59 0.23
N ILE A 43 -7.97 -2.73 1.25
CA ILE A 43 -6.60 -3.26 1.10
C ILE A 43 -6.61 -4.66 0.49
N LYS A 44 -7.41 -5.57 1.06
CA LYS A 44 -7.54 -6.96 0.56
C LYS A 44 -7.99 -6.99 -0.90
N GLN A 45 -9.00 -6.19 -1.26
CA GLN A 45 -9.46 -6.09 -2.64
C GLN A 45 -8.34 -5.59 -3.58
N LYS A 46 -7.61 -4.54 -3.21
CA LYS A 46 -6.55 -3.99 -4.08
C LYS A 46 -5.36 -4.94 -4.24
N ILE A 47 -5.06 -5.77 -3.25
CA ILE A 47 -4.07 -6.85 -3.37
C ILE A 47 -4.48 -7.85 -4.44
N GLU A 48 -5.75 -8.26 -4.48
CA GLU A 48 -6.25 -9.16 -5.53
C GLU A 48 -6.15 -8.52 -6.92
N TYR A 49 -6.32 -7.20 -7.02
CA TYR A 49 -6.11 -6.48 -8.28
C TYR A 49 -4.64 -6.48 -8.69
N LEU A 50 -3.71 -6.30 -7.74
CA LEU A 50 -2.28 -6.35 -8.02
C LEU A 50 -1.81 -7.73 -8.50
N LYS A 51 -2.38 -8.82 -7.95
CA LYS A 51 -2.10 -10.19 -8.41
C LYS A 51 -2.47 -10.42 -9.87
N ARG A 52 -3.45 -9.69 -10.39
CA ARG A 52 -3.92 -9.79 -11.80
C ARG A 52 -3.23 -8.78 -12.70
N LYS A 53 -3.03 -7.56 -12.22
CA LYS A 53 -2.43 -6.44 -12.94
C LYS A 53 -1.45 -5.70 -12.02
N PRO A 54 -0.15 -6.01 -12.09
CA PRO A 54 0.86 -5.41 -11.22
C PRO A 54 1.00 -3.90 -11.37
N GLN A 55 0.64 -3.34 -12.53
CA GLN A 55 0.65 -1.89 -12.83
C GLN A 55 -0.68 -1.19 -12.46
N PHE A 56 -1.40 -1.70 -11.47
CA PHE A 56 -2.68 -1.13 -11.06
C PHE A 56 -2.48 0.13 -10.21
N GLY A 57 -3.20 1.21 -10.53
CA GLY A 57 -3.14 2.47 -9.79
C GLY A 57 -2.46 3.58 -10.59
N VAL A 58 -1.97 4.59 -9.88
CA VAL A 58 -1.38 5.80 -10.46
C VAL A 58 0.13 5.75 -10.31
N HIS A 59 0.85 5.84 -11.43
CA HIS A 59 2.30 5.95 -11.41
C HIS A 59 2.75 7.30 -10.85
N ILE A 60 3.72 7.29 -9.95
CA ILE A 60 4.35 8.48 -9.37
C ILE A 60 5.63 8.78 -10.14
N SER A 61 5.72 9.99 -10.70
CA SER A 61 6.91 10.47 -11.40
C SER A 61 8.18 10.34 -10.54
N ARG A 62 9.29 9.92 -11.15
CA ARG A 62 10.57 9.65 -10.43
C ARG A 62 11.05 10.82 -9.56
N ASN A 63 10.88 12.05 -10.03
CA ASN A 63 11.24 13.27 -9.29
C ASN A 63 10.39 13.52 -8.03
N LYS A 64 9.25 12.83 -7.88
CA LYS A 64 8.35 12.90 -6.71
C LYS A 64 8.55 11.74 -5.74
N ILE A 65 9.46 10.80 -6.01
CA ILE A 65 9.75 9.68 -5.12
C ILE A 65 10.53 10.20 -3.90
N PRO A 66 10.04 10.00 -2.67
CA PRO A 66 10.79 10.33 -1.46
C PRO A 66 12.15 9.64 -1.42
N LYS A 67 13.21 10.38 -1.10
CA LYS A 67 14.59 9.88 -1.02
C LYS A 67 14.72 8.66 -0.11
N GLU A 68 13.96 8.62 0.98
CA GLU A 68 13.97 7.49 1.92
C GLU A 68 13.58 6.16 1.27
N TYR A 69 12.67 6.16 0.27
CA TYR A 69 12.30 4.92 -0.41
C TYR A 69 13.41 4.46 -1.34
N VAL A 70 14.09 5.39 -2.01
CA VAL A 70 15.25 5.08 -2.84
C VAL A 70 16.35 4.48 -1.98
N LEU A 71 16.66 5.09 -0.83
CA LEU A 71 17.71 4.62 0.07
C LEU A 71 17.38 3.28 0.75
N ARG A 72 16.13 3.08 1.23
CA ARG A 72 15.75 1.87 1.95
C ARG A 72 15.46 0.68 1.05
N TYR A 73 14.95 0.93 -0.15
CA TYR A 73 14.37 -0.12 -0.99
C TYR A 73 14.90 -0.14 -2.42
N ASP A 74 15.84 0.74 -2.77
CA ASP A 74 16.41 0.86 -4.12
C ASP A 74 15.32 0.90 -5.21
N VAL A 75 14.39 1.85 -5.05
CA VAL A 75 13.23 1.97 -5.95
C VAL A 75 13.47 3.03 -7.00
N ASN A 76 13.18 2.66 -8.25
CA ASN A 76 13.22 3.55 -9.42
C ASN A 76 11.83 3.79 -10.04
N ASN A 77 10.80 3.17 -9.48
CA ASN A 77 9.40 3.28 -9.86
C ASN A 77 8.52 3.19 -8.61
N LEU A 78 7.43 3.95 -8.60
CA LEU A 78 6.53 4.00 -7.46
C LEU A 78 5.10 4.20 -7.94
N TRP A 79 4.18 3.52 -7.27
CA TRP A 79 2.76 3.52 -7.62
C TRP A 79 1.93 3.84 -6.39
N LYS A 80 0.81 4.51 -6.63
CA LYS A 80 -0.19 4.88 -5.63
C LYS A 80 -1.51 4.23 -5.95
N ILE A 81 -2.12 3.59 -4.97
CA ILE A 81 -3.52 3.15 -5.02
C ILE A 81 -4.29 3.90 -3.95
N ASP A 82 -5.38 4.54 -4.36
CA ASP A 82 -6.34 5.11 -3.41
C ASP A 82 -7.18 3.99 -2.80
N LEU A 83 -7.28 4.02 -1.48
CA LEU A 83 -8.07 3.11 -0.65
C LEU A 83 -9.28 3.87 -0.09
N SER A 84 -10.23 3.11 0.46
CA SER A 84 -11.37 3.68 1.17
C SER A 84 -10.93 4.61 2.32
N LYS A 85 -11.80 5.55 2.70
CA LYS A 85 -11.59 6.48 3.82
C LYS A 85 -10.33 7.36 3.66
N TYR A 86 -9.99 7.71 2.41
CA TYR A 86 -8.83 8.56 2.07
C TYR A 86 -7.47 7.96 2.48
N TRP A 87 -7.39 6.64 2.59
CA TRP A 87 -6.13 5.92 2.74
C TRP A 87 -5.45 5.71 1.40
N ARG A 88 -4.15 5.47 1.43
CA ARG A 88 -3.33 5.21 0.25
C ARG A 88 -2.41 4.04 0.52
N MET A 89 -2.27 3.19 -0.49
CA MET A 89 -1.25 2.15 -0.56
C MET A 89 -0.18 2.60 -1.55
N ILE A 90 1.08 2.57 -1.10
CA ILE A 90 2.25 2.87 -1.91
C ILE A 90 3.02 1.59 -2.13
N TYR A 91 3.34 1.30 -3.39
CA TYR A 91 4.08 0.10 -3.75
C TYR A 91 5.05 0.37 -4.91
N THR A 92 6.01 -0.53 -5.07
CA THR A 92 6.94 -0.57 -6.20
C THR A 92 6.80 -1.91 -6.92
N ILE A 93 7.09 -1.93 -8.21
CA ILE A 93 7.13 -3.17 -8.99
C ILE A 93 8.60 -3.52 -9.18
N LYS A 94 8.97 -4.73 -8.77
CA LYS A 94 10.27 -5.35 -9.02
C LYS A 94 10.05 -6.64 -9.81
N GLY A 95 10.98 -7.04 -10.65
CA GLY A 95 10.84 -8.27 -11.39
C GLY A 95 11.67 -8.32 -12.66
N ASP A 96 11.59 -9.47 -13.31
CA ASP A 96 12.30 -9.82 -14.52
C ASP A 96 11.34 -10.48 -15.54
N GLU A 97 11.91 -11.27 -16.44
CA GLU A 97 11.15 -12.00 -17.46
C GLU A 97 10.29 -13.13 -16.87
N VAL A 98 10.64 -13.65 -15.69
CA VAL A 98 10.04 -14.82 -15.07
C VAL A 98 9.08 -14.44 -13.95
N ARG A 99 9.42 -13.46 -13.12
CA ARG A 99 8.66 -13.09 -11.93
C ARG A 99 8.44 -11.59 -11.82
N ILE A 100 7.22 -11.22 -11.40
CA ILE A 100 6.86 -9.84 -11.02
C ILE A 100 6.46 -9.82 -9.54
N ILE A 101 7.01 -8.87 -8.79
CA ILE A 101 6.75 -8.65 -7.38
C ILE A 101 6.23 -7.22 -7.20
N SER A 102 4.98 -7.09 -6.78
CA SER A 102 4.43 -5.84 -6.24
C SER A 102 4.79 -5.76 -4.76
N LEU A 103 5.81 -4.97 -4.42
CA LEU A 103 6.28 -4.76 -3.06
C LEU A 103 5.59 -3.53 -2.46
N ILE A 104 4.63 -3.77 -1.57
CA ILE A 104 3.89 -2.73 -0.84
C ILE A 104 4.80 -2.19 0.27
N LEU A 105 5.11 -0.90 0.19
CA LEU A 105 6.05 -0.21 1.06
C LEU A 105 5.34 0.49 2.22
N ASP A 106 4.18 1.08 1.94
CA ASP A 106 3.48 1.92 2.91
C ASP A 106 1.96 1.87 2.74
N ILE A 107 1.23 1.90 3.87
CA ILE A 107 -0.24 1.99 3.92
C ILE A 107 -0.60 3.03 5.00
N PHE A 108 -1.17 4.15 4.59
CA PHE A 108 -1.46 5.24 5.53
C PHE A 108 -2.60 6.17 5.08
N ASN A 109 -3.04 7.03 5.99
CA ASN A 109 -4.05 8.06 5.72
C ASN A 109 -3.49 9.26 4.92
N HIS A 110 -4.37 10.16 4.53
CA HIS A 110 -4.04 11.37 3.76
C HIS A 110 -3.00 12.28 4.42
N ASN A 111 -3.08 12.47 5.74
CA ASN A 111 -2.18 13.38 6.44
C ASN A 111 -0.75 12.85 6.44
N LYS A 112 -0.56 11.56 6.73
CA LYS A 112 0.75 10.90 6.65
C LYS A 112 1.29 10.89 5.22
N TYR A 113 0.44 10.63 4.23
CA TYR A 113 0.81 10.72 2.82
C TYR A 113 1.37 12.10 2.45
N ASN A 114 0.63 13.16 2.77
CA ASN A 114 1.05 14.52 2.43
C ASN A 114 2.38 14.89 3.08
N LYS A 115 2.59 14.48 4.34
CA LYS A 115 3.85 14.70 5.06
C LYS A 115 5.00 13.93 4.42
N LYS A 116 4.81 12.65 4.13
CA LYS A 116 5.82 11.75 3.52
C LYS A 116 6.28 12.27 2.15
N PHE A 117 5.33 12.70 1.31
CA PHE A 117 5.60 13.20 -0.03
C PHE A 117 5.83 14.72 -0.12
N LYS A 118 5.82 15.43 1.02
CA LYS A 118 6.03 16.88 1.10
C LYS A 118 5.09 17.69 0.18
N TYR A 119 3.86 17.21 -0.03
CA TYR A 119 2.89 17.89 -0.91
C TYR A 119 2.24 19.12 -0.28
N ARG A 120 2.27 19.23 1.05
CA ARG A 120 1.96 20.48 1.74
C ARG A 120 3.27 21.11 2.19
N LYS A 121 3.58 22.30 1.65
CA LYS A 121 4.49 23.23 2.31
C LYS A 121 3.77 23.73 3.57
N ASN A 122 4.47 23.72 4.70
CA ASN A 122 4.09 24.58 5.82
C ASN A 122 4.16 26.04 5.37
#